data_AF-A0A418UZB1-F1
#
_entry.id   AF-A0A418UZB1-F1
#
_cell.length_a   1.000
_cell.length_b   1.000
_cell.length_c   1.000
_cell.angle_alpha   90.00
_cell.angle_beta   90.00
_cell.angle_gamma   90.00
#
_symmetry.space_group_name_H-M   'P 1'
#
loop_
_entity.id
_entity.type
_entity.pdbx_description
1 polymer ?
#
loop_
_entity_poly.entity_id
_entity_poly.type
_entity_poly.pdbx_seq_one_letter_code
_entity_poly.pdbx_strand_id
1 'polypeptide(L)'
;MIRMPILCAVATMLAGCASLSAPVCSPPAQPMLTAELAFGRNIGDRPGVSDAEFKRFATEEITPRFPDGFTVLDGTGQWHDPKRHRVVREKAKLVMIVFAENPAKRAALSDIAEVYKQRFSQQSVLVAVRPSCVSF
;
A
#
# COMPACT_ATOMS: atom_id res chain seq x y z
N MET A 1 -9.76 65.93 29.70
CA MET A 1 -8.93 66.15 28.50
C MET A 1 -8.10 64.89 28.28
N ILE A 2 -8.06 64.39 27.02
CA ILE A 2 -7.12 63.39 26.45
C ILE A 2 -7.42 61.92 26.82
N ARG A 3 -7.47 60.90 25.92
CA ARG A 3 -7.58 60.73 24.45
C ARG A 3 -7.90 59.24 24.18
N MET A 4 -8.81 59.01 23.20
CA MET A 4 -8.95 57.97 22.15
C MET A 4 -8.05 56.68 22.09
N PRO A 5 -8.40 55.64 21.28
CA PRO A 5 -8.60 54.25 21.69
C PRO A 5 -7.82 53.25 20.79
N ILE A 6 -8.24 51.97 20.79
CA ILE A 6 -8.05 50.94 19.73
C ILE A 6 -6.62 50.38 19.56
N LEU A 7 -6.44 49.07 19.80
CA LEU A 7 -5.95 48.19 18.73
C LEU A 7 -6.23 46.70 19.00
N CYS A 8 -6.76 46.07 17.97
CA CYS A 8 -7.04 44.66 17.77
C CYS A 8 -5.87 43.76 18.17
N ALA A 9 -6.20 42.63 18.81
CA ALA A 9 -5.35 41.44 18.78
C ALA A 9 -6.13 40.29 18.12
N VAL A 10 -6.29 40.38 16.79
CA VAL A 10 -6.55 39.22 15.93
C VAL A 10 -5.20 38.73 15.47
N ALA A 11 -4.71 37.60 15.98
CA ALA A 11 -3.67 36.81 15.31
C ALA A 11 -3.43 35.50 16.05
N THR A 12 -3.97 34.40 15.52
CA THR A 12 -3.20 33.15 15.33
C THR A 12 -4.02 32.20 14.47
N MET A 13 -3.97 32.38 13.15
CA MET A 13 -4.17 31.27 12.23
C MET A 13 -2.79 30.72 11.86
N LEU A 14 -2.28 29.77 12.66
CA LEU A 14 -1.21 28.89 12.18
C LEU A 14 -1.85 27.73 11.41
N ALA A 15 -2.24 28.00 10.17
CA ALA A 15 -2.50 26.96 9.20
C ALA A 15 -1.15 26.52 8.60
N GLY A 16 -0.40 25.72 9.36
CA GLY A 16 0.79 25.06 8.87
C GLY A 16 0.41 23.86 8.01
N CYS A 17 0.29 24.04 6.70
CA CYS A 17 0.33 22.93 5.76
C CYS A 17 1.75 22.35 5.77
N ALA A 18 2.04 21.40 6.65
CA ALA A 18 3.26 20.61 6.57
C ALA A 18 3.15 19.69 5.35
N SER A 19 3.67 20.14 4.20
CA SER A 19 3.89 19.27 3.05
C SER A 19 4.94 18.22 3.43
N LEU A 20 4.53 16.96 3.55
CA LEU A 20 5.44 15.83 3.72
C LEU A 20 6.41 15.83 2.54
N SER A 21 7.65 16.25 2.79
CA SER A 21 8.70 16.30 1.76
C SER A 21 9.12 14.87 1.40
N ALA A 22 9.41 14.64 0.12
CA ALA A 22 9.98 13.38 -0.33
C ALA A 22 11.29 13.09 0.44
N PRO A 23 11.63 11.81 0.70
CA PRO A 23 12.87 11.47 1.40
C PRO A 23 14.09 12.01 0.63
N VAL A 24 15.00 12.66 1.36
CA VAL A 24 16.30 13.08 0.80
C VAL A 24 17.18 11.85 0.71
N CYS A 25 17.54 11.46 -0.51
CA CYS A 25 18.36 10.29 -0.77
C CYS A 25 19.82 10.67 -1.02
N SER A 26 20.75 9.85 -0.52
CA SER A 26 22.17 9.97 -0.82
C SER A 26 22.48 9.21 -2.11
N PRO A 27 23.26 9.78 -3.05
CA PRO A 27 23.70 9.06 -4.24
C PRO A 27 24.41 7.73 -3.88
N PRO A 28 24.21 6.65 -4.66
CA PRO A 28 23.47 6.60 -5.93
C PRO A 28 21.94 6.43 -5.78
N ALA A 29 21.40 6.38 -4.56
CA ALA A 29 19.99 6.11 -4.34
C ALA A 29 19.09 7.28 -4.76
N GLN A 30 17.91 6.95 -5.27
CA GLN A 30 16.88 7.89 -5.71
C GLN A 30 15.58 7.73 -4.91
N PRO A 31 14.81 8.82 -4.72
CA PRO A 31 13.51 8.74 -4.05
C PRO A 31 12.50 7.98 -4.93
N MET A 32 11.96 6.90 -4.40
CA MET A 32 10.93 6.06 -5.02
C MET A 32 9.88 5.67 -3.97
N LEU A 33 8.86 4.93 -4.40
CA LEU A 33 7.89 4.30 -3.52
C LEU A 33 8.13 2.79 -3.45
N THR A 34 8.02 2.23 -2.26
CA THR A 34 7.91 0.78 -2.04
C THR A 34 6.48 0.48 -1.64
N ALA A 35 5.81 -0.38 -2.41
CA ALA A 35 4.53 -0.95 -2.06
C ALA A 35 4.67 -2.41 -1.60
N GLU A 36 3.94 -2.75 -0.56
CA GLU A 36 3.78 -4.10 -0.04
C GLU A 36 2.31 -4.49 -0.15
N LEU A 37 2.04 -5.61 -0.81
CA LEU A 37 0.70 -6.17 -0.97
C LEU A 37 0.67 -7.57 -0.35
N ALA A 38 -0.18 -7.78 0.66
CA ALA A 38 -0.35 -9.10 1.26
C ALA A 38 -1.64 -9.76 0.78
N PHE A 39 -1.49 -10.88 0.09
CA PHE A 39 -2.56 -11.66 -0.50
C PHE A 39 -2.82 -12.91 0.34
N GLY A 40 -3.94 -12.93 1.06
CA GLY A 40 -4.46 -14.13 1.70
C GLY A 40 -4.77 -15.22 0.67
N ARG A 41 -4.56 -16.48 1.02
CA ARG A 41 -4.69 -17.61 0.09
C ARG A 41 -5.75 -18.61 0.52
N ASN A 42 -6.42 -18.41 1.64
CA ASN A 42 -7.53 -19.26 2.03
C ASN A 42 -8.82 -18.78 1.38
N ILE A 43 -9.60 -19.67 0.78
CA ILE A 43 -10.98 -19.36 0.35
C ILE A 43 -11.91 -19.92 1.42
N GLY A 44 -12.43 -19.03 2.26
CA GLY A 44 -13.07 -19.41 3.52
C GLY A 44 -12.03 -20.03 4.47
N ASP A 45 -12.29 -21.25 4.94
CA ASP A 45 -11.44 -21.93 5.94
C ASP A 45 -10.47 -22.94 5.33
N ARG A 46 -10.38 -23.01 4.00
CA ARG A 46 -9.54 -23.98 3.29
C ARG A 46 -8.48 -23.26 2.47
N PRO A 47 -7.28 -23.85 2.30
CA PRO A 47 -6.35 -23.40 1.28
C PRO A 47 -7.08 -23.33 -0.05
N GLY A 48 -7.10 -22.16 -0.67
CA GLY A 48 -7.93 -21.90 -1.84
C GLY A 48 -7.16 -21.38 -3.06
N VAL A 49 -6.04 -20.68 -2.84
CA VAL A 49 -5.19 -20.17 -3.92
C VAL A 49 -3.86 -20.91 -3.93
N SER A 50 -3.66 -21.80 -4.90
CA SER A 50 -2.40 -22.53 -5.11
C SER A 50 -1.27 -21.63 -5.61
N ASP A 51 -0.03 -22.13 -5.57
CA ASP A 51 1.12 -21.37 -6.07
C ASP A 51 1.03 -21.13 -7.58
N ALA A 52 0.51 -22.10 -8.32
CA ALA A 52 0.30 -21.98 -9.77
C ALA A 52 -0.76 -20.93 -10.10
N GLU A 53 -1.86 -20.87 -9.34
CA GLU A 53 -2.90 -19.86 -9.51
C GLU A 53 -2.39 -18.46 -9.16
N PHE A 54 -1.64 -18.34 -8.07
CA PHE A 54 -1.03 -17.05 -7.72
C PHE A 54 -0.02 -16.60 -8.77
N LYS A 55 0.84 -17.51 -9.26
CA LYS A 55 1.79 -17.20 -10.33
C LYS A 55 1.08 -16.72 -11.60
N ARG A 56 -0.03 -17.38 -11.98
CA ARG A 56 -0.85 -16.95 -13.12
C ARG A 56 -1.45 -15.57 -12.89
N PHE A 57 -2.05 -15.32 -11.72
CA PHE A 57 -2.55 -14.01 -11.33
C PHE A 57 -1.45 -12.93 -11.42
N ALA A 58 -0.26 -13.19 -10.89
CA ALA A 58 0.85 -12.24 -10.93
C ALA A 58 1.32 -11.96 -12.37
N THR A 59 1.28 -12.96 -13.24
CA THR A 59 1.61 -12.84 -14.67
C THR A 59 0.59 -11.98 -15.40
N GLU A 60 -0.71 -12.21 -15.15
CA GLU A 60 -1.81 -11.54 -15.85
C GLU A 60 -2.11 -10.13 -15.32
N GLU A 61 -1.94 -9.91 -14.01
CA GLU A 61 -2.42 -8.69 -13.37
C GLU A 61 -1.31 -7.78 -12.85
N ILE A 62 -0.25 -8.33 -12.26
CA ILE A 62 0.81 -7.52 -11.65
C ILE A 62 1.86 -7.12 -12.69
N THR A 63 2.35 -8.10 -13.45
CA THR A 63 3.42 -7.92 -14.45
C THR A 63 3.13 -6.83 -15.49
N PRO A 64 1.96 -6.78 -16.16
CA PRO A 64 1.70 -5.73 -17.14
C PRO A 64 1.57 -4.32 -16.53
N ARG A 65 1.22 -4.22 -15.23
CA ARG A 65 1.11 -2.95 -14.51
C ARG A 65 2.45 -2.50 -13.91
N PHE A 66 3.34 -3.44 -13.63
CA PHE A 66 4.68 -3.23 -13.08
C PHE A 66 5.73 -4.04 -13.86
N PRO A 67 6.03 -3.65 -15.12
CA PRO A 67 6.93 -4.39 -16.00
C PRO A 67 8.39 -4.37 -15.52
N ASP A 68 8.76 -3.38 -14.69
CA ASP A 68 10.08 -3.27 -14.07
C ASP A 68 10.35 -4.39 -13.05
N GLY A 69 9.29 -5.13 -12.66
CA GLY A 69 9.37 -6.30 -11.80
C GLY A 69 8.87 -6.09 -10.37
N PHE A 70 8.81 -7.19 -9.64
CA PHE A 70 8.40 -7.27 -8.24
C PHE A 70 8.96 -8.54 -7.60
N THR A 71 9.01 -8.59 -6.28
CA THR A 71 9.41 -9.77 -5.52
C THR A 71 8.19 -10.40 -4.85
N VAL A 72 8.06 -11.72 -4.93
CA VAL A 72 7.03 -12.49 -4.21
C VAL A 72 7.70 -13.28 -3.09
N LEU A 73 7.22 -13.11 -1.87
CA LEU A 73 7.64 -13.87 -0.70
C LEU A 73 6.49 -14.75 -0.18
N ASP A 74 6.84 -15.95 0.27
CA ASP A 74 5.91 -16.82 0.99
C ASP A 74 5.80 -16.41 2.46
N GLY A 75 4.57 -16.29 2.94
CA GLY A 75 4.28 -15.87 4.30
C GLY A 75 3.13 -16.65 4.93
N THR A 76 2.91 -16.40 6.22
CA THR A 76 1.72 -16.83 6.93
C THR A 76 1.14 -15.61 7.63
N GLY A 77 -0.12 -15.30 7.33
CA GLY A 77 -0.86 -14.19 7.91
C GLY A 77 -1.70 -14.64 9.09
N GLN A 78 -1.99 -13.68 9.98
CA GLN A 78 -2.98 -13.83 11.04
C GLN A 78 -3.81 -12.55 11.09
N TRP A 79 -5.13 -12.67 11.09
CA TRP A 79 -6.03 -11.52 11.21
C TRP A 79 -7.30 -11.89 11.95
N HIS A 80 -8.00 -10.88 12.47
CA HIS A 80 -9.27 -11.08 13.17
C HIS A 80 -10.43 -10.95 12.19
N ASP A 81 -11.20 -12.03 12.00
CA ASP A 81 -12.44 -12.03 11.24
C ASP A 81 -13.55 -11.39 12.08
N PRO A 82 -13.98 -10.15 11.76
CA PRO A 82 -14.97 -9.45 12.57
C PRO A 82 -16.37 -10.07 12.47
N LYS A 83 -16.66 -10.82 11.40
CA LYS A 83 -17.97 -11.48 11.22
C LYS A 83 -18.08 -12.75 12.03
N ARG A 84 -16.96 -13.49 12.14
CA ARG A 84 -16.90 -14.77 12.86
C ARG A 84 -16.32 -14.65 14.27
N HIS A 85 -15.89 -13.45 14.68
CA HIS A 85 -15.27 -13.15 15.98
C HIS A 85 -14.13 -14.11 16.34
N ARG A 86 -13.26 -14.41 15.36
CA ARG A 86 -12.13 -15.33 15.58
C ARG A 86 -10.89 -14.89 14.83
N VAL A 87 -9.75 -15.37 15.32
CA VAL A 87 -8.48 -15.23 14.62
C VAL A 87 -8.40 -16.27 13.50
N VAL A 88 -8.19 -15.81 12.28
CA VAL A 88 -7.91 -16.61 11.09
C VAL A 88 -6.40 -16.65 10.88
N ARG A 89 -5.88 -17.83 10.54
CA ARG A 89 -4.50 -18.06 10.13
C ARG A 89 -4.48 -18.65 8.73
N GLU A 90 -3.66 -18.08 7.86
CA GLU A 90 -3.64 -18.50 6.47
C GLU A 90 -2.26 -18.36 5.85
N LYS A 91 -2.01 -19.14 4.79
CA LYS A 91 -0.87 -18.88 3.91
C LYS A 91 -1.11 -17.57 3.18
N ALA A 92 -0.04 -16.83 2.94
CA ALA A 92 -0.08 -15.56 2.24
C ALA A 92 1.04 -15.49 1.20
N LYS A 93 0.84 -14.68 0.17
CA LYS A 93 1.94 -14.14 -0.65
C LYS A 93 2.11 -12.66 -0.32
N LEU A 94 3.33 -12.24 -0.03
CA LEU A 94 3.68 -10.83 0.05
C LEU A 94 4.34 -10.42 -1.26
N VAL A 95 3.77 -9.41 -1.93
CA VAL A 95 4.37 -8.83 -3.14
C VAL A 95 4.97 -7.48 -2.77
N MET A 96 6.27 -7.35 -2.99
CA MET A 96 7.00 -6.09 -2.84
C MET A 96 7.28 -5.50 -4.21
N ILE A 97 6.88 -4.25 -4.41
CA ILE A 97 6.99 -3.52 -5.66
C ILE A 97 7.70 -2.21 -5.38
N VAL A 98 8.73 -1.89 -6.16
CA VAL A 98 9.42 -0.60 -6.09
C VAL A 98 9.16 0.16 -7.39
N PHE A 99 8.72 1.41 -7.28
CA PHE A 99 8.33 2.20 -8.45
C PHE A 99 8.51 3.70 -8.23
N ALA A 100 8.83 4.42 -9.31
CA ALA A 100 8.80 5.88 -9.32
C ALA A 100 7.36 6.37 -9.12
N GLU A 101 7.18 7.45 -8.35
CA GLU A 101 5.86 7.99 -8.07
C GLU A 101 5.11 8.37 -9.35
N ASN A 102 3.96 7.74 -9.55
CA ASN A 102 3.12 7.94 -10.72
C ASN A 102 1.65 7.65 -10.32
N PRO A 103 0.69 8.54 -10.62
CA PRO A 103 -0.73 8.34 -10.29
C PRO A 103 -1.32 7.03 -10.84
N ALA A 104 -0.94 6.63 -12.06
CA ALA A 104 -1.39 5.38 -12.66
C ALA A 104 -0.82 4.16 -11.94
N LYS A 105 0.47 4.18 -11.56
CA LYS A 105 1.07 3.10 -10.75
C LYS A 105 0.45 3.05 -9.35
N ARG A 106 0.10 4.19 -8.73
CA ARG A 106 -0.63 4.22 -7.45
C ARG A 106 -2.03 3.60 -7.59
N ALA A 107 -2.79 3.94 -8.62
CA ALA A 107 -4.11 3.37 -8.88
C ALA A 107 -4.04 1.85 -9.15
N ALA A 108 -3.03 1.41 -9.90
CA ALA A 108 -2.80 0.01 -10.23
C ALA A 108 -2.68 -0.89 -8.99
N LEU A 109 -2.15 -0.41 -7.86
CA LEU A 109 -2.07 -1.18 -6.61
C LEU A 109 -3.46 -1.57 -6.10
N SER A 110 -4.38 -0.61 -6.09
CA SER A 110 -5.78 -0.83 -5.68
C SER A 110 -6.50 -1.73 -6.69
N ASP A 111 -6.28 -1.52 -7.99
CA ASP A 111 -6.90 -2.36 -9.03
C ASP A 111 -6.48 -3.83 -8.90
N ILE A 112 -5.19 -4.09 -8.68
CA ILE A 112 -4.66 -5.44 -8.43
C ILE A 112 -5.34 -6.07 -7.21
N ALA A 113 -5.49 -5.31 -6.13
CA ALA A 113 -6.18 -5.76 -4.92
C ALA A 113 -7.65 -6.11 -5.19
N GLU A 114 -8.38 -5.26 -5.92
CA GLU A 114 -9.79 -5.51 -6.27
C GLU A 114 -9.95 -6.74 -7.18
N VAL A 115 -9.12 -6.87 -8.22
CA VAL A 115 -9.15 -8.03 -9.11
C VAL A 115 -8.88 -9.32 -8.34
N TYR A 116 -7.92 -9.31 -7.40
CA TYR A 116 -7.66 -10.49 -6.56
C TYR A 116 -8.86 -10.85 -5.68
N LYS A 117 -9.47 -9.85 -5.03
CA LYS A 117 -10.67 -10.04 -4.20
C LYS A 117 -11.83 -10.64 -4.99
N GLN A 118 -12.08 -10.14 -6.19
CA GLN A 118 -13.14 -10.65 -7.06
C GLN A 118 -12.82 -12.07 -7.55
N ARG A 119 -11.60 -12.30 -8.04
CA ARG A 119 -11.18 -13.58 -8.63
C ARG A 119 -11.15 -14.73 -7.62
N PHE A 120 -10.73 -14.46 -6.39
CA PHE A 120 -10.54 -15.49 -5.36
C PHE A 120 -11.47 -15.31 -4.16
N SER A 121 -12.53 -14.49 -4.28
CA SER A 121 -13.52 -14.25 -3.22
C SER A 121 -12.89 -13.86 -1.87
N GLN A 122 -11.83 -13.05 -1.89
CA GLN A 122 -11.17 -12.56 -0.68
C GLN A 122 -11.90 -11.37 -0.08
N GLN A 123 -11.83 -11.25 1.25
CA GLN A 123 -12.41 -10.11 1.97
C GLN A 123 -11.54 -8.86 1.83
N SER A 124 -10.22 -9.04 1.84
CA SER A 124 -9.25 -7.95 1.84
C SER A 124 -7.93 -8.37 1.19
N VAL A 125 -7.18 -7.36 0.76
CA VAL A 125 -5.76 -7.43 0.42
C VAL A 125 -5.14 -6.25 1.14
N LEU A 126 -4.08 -6.47 1.91
CA LEU A 126 -3.34 -5.37 2.51
C LEU A 126 -2.59 -4.64 1.40
N VAL A 127 -2.66 -3.32 1.38
CA VAL A 127 -1.83 -2.46 0.53
C VAL A 127 -1.18 -1.42 1.42
N ALA A 128 0.15 -1.46 1.53
CA ALA A 128 0.94 -0.45 2.22
C ALA A 128 1.91 0.19 1.24
N VAL A 129 2.03 1.52 1.27
CA VAL A 129 2.94 2.26 0.40
C VAL A 129 3.76 3.20 1.26
N ARG A 130 5.08 3.17 1.09
CA ARG A 130 6.01 4.06 1.81
C ARG A 130 7.03 4.68 0.85
N PRO A 131 7.47 5.93 1.09
CA PRO A 131 8.66 6.46 0.43
C PRO A 131 9.90 5.63 0.77
N SER A 132 10.85 5.54 -0.16
CA SER A 132 12.09 4.77 0.01
C SER A 132 13.21 5.38 -0.85
N CYS A 133 14.44 5.34 -0.34
CA CYS A 133 15.62 5.59 -1.15
C CYS A 133 16.11 4.27 -1.74
N VAL A 134 16.18 4.19 -3.06
CA VAL A 134 16.42 2.94 -3.79
C VAL A 134 17.57 3.12 -4.76
N SER A 135 18.45 2.12 -4.83
CA SER A 135 19.45 1.94 -5.87
C SER A 135 19.32 0.52 -6.43
N PHE A 136 19.56 0.36 -7.73
CA PHE A 136 19.65 -0.92 -8.41
C PHE A 136 21.08 -1.19 -8.86
#